data_AF-A0A925KBJ0-F1
#
_entry.id   AF-A0A925KBJ0-F1
#
_cell.length_a   1.000
_cell.length_b   1.000
_cell.length_c   1.000
_cell.angle_alpha   90.00
_cell.angle_beta   90.00
_cell.angle_gamma   90.00
#
_symmetry.space_group_name_H-M   'P 1'
#
loop_
_entity.id
_entity.type
_entity.pdbx_description
1 polymer ?
#
loop_
_entity_poly.entity_id
_entity_poly.type
_entity_poly.pdbx_seq_one_letter_code
_entity_poly.pdbx_strand_id
1 'polypeptide(L)' 'MDKPFRILGIQQVAIGGPDKQRLKGLWVDMLGLTVKGTFVSEGENVDEDICALGEGVHAVEIDLMQPL' A
#
# COMPACT_ATOMS: atom_id res chain seq x y z
N MET A 1 -23.70 9.05 24.33
CA MET A 1 -23.97 7.97 23.37
C MET A 1 -22.65 7.31 23.07
N ASP A 2 -22.43 6.11 23.60
CA ASP A 2 -21.22 5.35 23.30
C ASP A 2 -21.32 4.75 21.89
N LYS A 3 -20.25 4.87 21.11
CA LYS A 3 -20.18 4.24 19.79
C LYS A 3 -20.07 2.73 19.98
N PRO A 4 -20.82 1.90 19.23
CA PRO A 4 -20.75 0.44 19.35
C PRO A 4 -19.46 -0.15 18.74
N PHE A 5 -18.49 0.69 18.37
CA PHE A 5 -17.25 0.30 17.73
C PHE A 5 -16.10 1.21 18.14
N ARG A 6 -14.88 0.73 17.88
CA ARG A 6 -13.62 1.46 18.04
C ARG A 6 -12.89 1.51 16.71
N ILE A 7 -12.29 2.66 16.41
CA ILE A 7 -11.36 2.80 15.29
C ILE A 7 -9.97 2.43 15.84
N LEU A 8 -9.35 1.40 15.28
CA LEU A 8 -8.04 0.92 15.75
C LEU A 8 -6.88 1.63 15.06
N GLY A 9 -7.08 2.11 13.83
CA GLY A 9 -6.06 2.76 13.01
C GLY A 9 -6.35 2.58 11.53
N ILE A 10 -5.35 2.88 10.70
CA ILE A 10 -5.33 2.57 9.27
C ILE A 10 -4.61 1.25 9.11
N GLN A 11 -5.18 0.34 8.33
CA GLN A 11 -4.54 -0.94 8.01
C GLN A 11 -3.76 -0.84 6.70
N GLN A 12 -4.37 -0.27 5.65
CA GLN A 12 -3.80 -0.20 4.32
C GLN A 12 -4.19 1.10 3.58
N VAL A 13 -3.37 1.50 2.61
CA VAL A 13 -3.66 2.56 1.64
C VAL A 13 -3.25 2.08 0.25
N ALA A 14 -4.21 1.98 -0.66
CA ALA A 14 -3.97 1.63 -2.05
C ALA A 14 -3.79 2.88 -2.93
N ILE A 15 -2.73 2.92 -3.73
CA ILE A 15 -2.35 4.06 -4.58
C ILE A 15 -2.17 3.58 -6.02
N GLY A 16 -3.10 3.96 -6.89
CA GLY A 16 -3.05 3.64 -8.32
C GLY A 16 -2.33 4.69 -9.15
N GLY A 17 -1.57 4.24 -10.14
CA GLY A 17 -0.96 5.09 -11.16
C GLY A 17 -0.78 4.34 -12.50
N PRO A 18 -0.55 5.04 -13.61
CA PRO A 18 -0.31 4.41 -14.92
C PRO A 18 1.05 3.71 -15.03
N ASP A 19 1.97 3.98 -14.11
CA ASP A 19 3.30 3.38 -14.03
C ASP A 19 3.71 3.29 -12.55
N LYS A 20 3.72 2.08 -11.99
CA LYS A 20 4.06 1.89 -10.57
C LYS A 20 5.54 2.17 -10.28
N GLN A 21 6.42 2.16 -11.28
CA GLN A 21 7.83 2.52 -11.06
C GLN A 21 7.98 3.99 -10.66
N ARG A 22 7.14 4.88 -11.21
CA ARG A 22 7.10 6.28 -10.76
C ARG A 22 6.58 6.42 -9.35
N LEU A 23 5.63 5.56 -8.94
CA LEU A 23 5.16 5.50 -7.56
C LEU A 23 6.29 5.04 -6.63
N LYS A 24 7.02 3.97 -6.98
CA LYS A 24 8.19 3.50 -6.21
C LYS A 24 9.26 4.57 -6.07
N GLY A 25 9.52 5.35 -7.13
CA GLY A 25 10.45 6.46 -7.10
C GLY A 25 10.17 7.48 -5.99
N LEU A 26 8.90 7.74 -5.68
CA LEU A 26 8.53 8.57 -4.55
C LEU A 26 8.50 7.77 -3.23
N TRP A 27 7.68 6.73 -3.20
CA TRP A 27 7.31 6.05 -1.95
C TRP A 27 8.44 5.20 -1.38
N VAL A 28 9.17 4.48 -2.22
CA VAL A 28 10.28 3.62 -1.79
C VAL A 28 11.57 4.43 -1.74
N ASP A 29 11.95 5.08 -2.85
CA ASP A 29 13.29 5.65 -2.95
C ASP A 29 13.44 6.97 -2.18
N MET A 30 12.43 7.86 -2.21
CA MET A 30 12.50 9.15 -1.51
C MET A 30 11.96 9.09 -0.09
N LEU A 31 10.84 8.41 0.13
CA LEU A 31 10.18 8.33 1.44
C LEU A 31 10.61 7.12 2.28
N GLY A 32 11.36 6.17 1.70
CA GLY A 32 11.99 5.09 2.43
C GLY A 32 11.05 3.95 2.84
N LEU A 33 9.91 3.77 2.16
CA LEU A 33 9.05 2.61 2.43
C LEU A 33 9.76 1.31 2.06
N THR A 34 9.47 0.25 2.82
CA THR A 34 10.06 -1.07 2.58
C THR A 34 9.12 -1.92 1.74
N VAL A 35 9.56 -2.35 0.56
CA VAL A 35 8.84 -3.35 -0.25
C VAL A 35 8.84 -4.69 0.48
N LYS A 36 7.65 -5.27 0.68
CA LYS A 36 7.44 -6.56 1.34
C LYS A 36 7.10 -7.67 0.34
N GLY A 37 6.53 -7.32 -0.81
CA GLY A 37 6.19 -8.27 -1.85
C GLY A 37 5.59 -7.60 -3.08
N THR A 38 5.15 -8.42 -4.03
CA THR A 38 4.44 -8.00 -5.23
C THR A 38 3.28 -8.94 -5.48
N PHE A 39 2.20 -8.42 -6.05
CA PHE A 39 1.02 -9.21 -6.40
C PHE A 39 0.49 -8.81 -7.77
N VAL A 40 -0.03 -9.77 -8.52
CA VAL A 40 -0.59 -9.58 -9.86
C VAL A 40 -1.90 -10.35 -9.96
N SER A 41 -2.96 -9.68 -10.44
CA SER A 41 -4.25 -10.29 -10.71
C SER A 41 -4.82 -9.83 -12.05
N GLU A 42 -4.91 -10.76 -13.00
CA GLU A 42 -5.57 -10.54 -14.30
C GLU A 42 -7.07 -10.25 -14.13
N GLY A 43 -7.72 -10.93 -13.20
CA GLY A 43 -9.16 -10.77 -12.95
C GLY A 43 -9.52 -9.38 -12.42
N GLU A 44 -8.62 -8.78 -11.62
CA GLU A 44 -8.78 -7.44 -11.05
C GLU A 44 -8.05 -6.36 -11.88
N ASN A 45 -7.35 -6.75 -12.95
CA ASN A 45 -6.52 -5.88 -13.79
C ASN A 45 -5.50 -5.06 -12.97
N VAL A 46 -4.70 -5.73 -12.13
CA VAL A 46 -3.73 -5.06 -11.24
C VAL A 46 -2.38 -5.78 -11.22
N ASP A 47 -1.31 -4.97 -11.20
CA ASP A 47 0.06 -5.32 -10.83
C ASP A 47 0.53 -4.35 -9.72
N GLU A 48 0.86 -4.87 -8.54
CA GLU A 48 1.15 -4.05 -7.37
C GLU A 48 2.46 -4.43 -6.65
N ASP A 49 3.11 -3.40 -6.10
CA ASP A 49 4.18 -3.54 -5.12
C ASP A 49 3.60 -3.23 -3.73
N ILE A 50 3.66 -4.21 -2.83
CA ILE A 50 3.17 -4.12 -1.46
C ILE A 50 4.29 -3.57 -0.59
N CYS A 51 4.09 -2.38 -0.04
CA CYS A 51 5.07 -1.69 0.82
C CYS A 51 4.57 -1.60 2.26
N ALA A 52 5.48 -1.38 3.21
CA ALA A 52 5.13 -1.14 4.61
C ALA A 52 5.70 0.20 5.11
N LEU A 53 4.89 0.90 5.90
CA LEU A 53 5.26 2.09 6.66
C LEU A 53 5.01 1.87 8.15
N GLY A 54 6.01 2.16 8.98
CA GLY A 54 5.92 1.97 10.43
C GLY A 54 6.22 0.54 10.87
N GLU A 55 5.94 0.23 12.14
CA GLU A 55 6.37 -1.01 12.79
C GLU A 55 5.29 -1.59 13.71
N GLY A 56 5.35 -2.91 13.92
CA GLY A 56 4.48 -3.63 14.86
C GLY A 56 3.00 -3.45 14.54
N VAL A 57 2.19 -3.24 15.60
CA VAL A 57 0.73 -3.09 15.50
C VAL A 57 0.28 -1.80 14.81
N HIS A 58 1.21 -0.89 14.53
CA HIS A 58 0.94 0.37 13.85
C HIS A 58 1.51 0.41 12.43
N ALA A 59 2.06 -0.71 11.94
CA ALA A 59 2.49 -0.83 10.56
C ALA A 59 1.28 -0.73 9.62
N VAL A 60 1.43 0.07 8.56
CA VAL A 60 0.42 0.30 7.52
C VAL A 60 0.96 -0.23 6.21
N GLU A 61 0.13 -1.01 5.52
CA GLU A 61 0.40 -1.50 4.17
C GLU A 61 0.13 -0.39 3.14
N ILE A 62 1.02 -0.24 2.17
CA ILE A 62 0.92 0.76 1.11
C ILE A 62 1.08 0.04 -0.22
N ASP A 63 -0.01 -0.10 -0.96
CA ASP A 63 -0.02 -0.83 -2.22
C ASP A 63 0.13 0.12 -3.38
N LEU A 64 1.24 -0.02 -4.11
CA LEU A 64 1.56 0.78 -5.28
C LEU A 64 1.12 0.01 -6.53
N MET A 65 -0.02 0.37 -7.07
CA MET A 65 -0.71 -0.39 -8.11
C MET A 65 -0.57 0.28 -9.49
N GLN A 66 -0.48 -0.55 -10.52
CA GLN A 66 -0.74 -0.18 -11.91
C GLN A 66 -1.70 -1.19 -12.57
N PRO A 67 -2.42 -0.80 -13.63
CA PRO A 67 -3.10 -1.76 -14.50
C PRO A 67 -2.10 -2.71 -15.19
N LEU A 68 -2.60 -3.88 -15.61
CA LEU A 68 -1.85 -4.83 -16.45
C LEU A 68 -1.76 -4.38 -17.91
#